data_AF-A0A5J4WPI1-F1
#
_entry.id   AF-A0A5J4WPI1-F1
#
_cell.length_a   1.000
_cell.length_b   1.000
_cell.length_c   1.000
_cell.angle_alpha   90.00
_cell.angle_beta   90.00
_cell.angle_gamma   90.00
#
_symmetry.space_group_name_H-M   'P 1'
#
loop_
_entity.id
_entity.type
_entity.pdbx_description
1 polymer ?
#
loop_
_entity_poly.entity_id
_entity_poly.type
_entity_poly.pdbx_seq_one_letter_code
_entity_poly.pdbx_strand_id
1 'polypeptide(L)'
;MKVKLADFGFARKLQVGRDFTKFYGGTFQTIASDIWSFGIIIYEILEYHHPFLRADEALLDLDIALRIVELEPYDLSPNRSDSLRALIKRMLVKDPSKRITAEEILEWPEIKAIIMKPDEEQKQDKDEDI
;
A
#
# COMPACT_ATOMS: atom_id res chain seq x y z
N MET A 1 0.49 19.78 0.51
CA MET A 1 1.71 19.05 0.06
C MET A 1 1.31 18.08 -1.04
N LYS A 2 2.04 18.00 -2.18
CA LYS A 2 1.70 17.08 -3.28
C LYS A 2 2.70 15.92 -3.31
N VAL A 3 2.22 14.68 -3.23
CA VAL A 3 3.04 13.47 -3.33
C VAL A 3 3.00 12.94 -4.77
N LYS A 4 4.14 12.45 -5.27
CA LYS A 4 4.27 11.85 -6.62
C LYS A 4 5.10 10.59 -6.52
N LEU A 5 4.72 9.57 -7.29
CA LEU A 5 5.52 8.35 -7.46
C LEU A 5 6.73 8.62 -8.36
N ALA A 6 7.84 7.97 -8.07
CA ALA A 6 9.09 8.03 -8.82
C ALA A 6 9.68 6.62 -8.96
N ASP A 7 10.74 6.49 -9.78
CA ASP A 7 11.45 5.24 -10.07
C ASP A 7 10.60 4.16 -10.78
N PHE A 8 10.31 4.42 -12.05
CA PHE A 8 9.60 3.47 -12.93
C PHE A 8 10.53 2.45 -13.59
N GLY A 9 11.74 2.20 -13.05
CA GLY A 9 12.74 1.31 -13.64
C GLY A 9 12.28 -0.14 -13.82
N PHE A 10 11.30 -0.56 -13.02
CA PHE A 10 10.67 -1.89 -13.09
C PHE A 10 9.21 -1.85 -13.58
N ALA A 11 8.66 -0.68 -13.86
CA ALA A 11 7.27 -0.55 -14.27
C ALA A 11 7.03 -1.15 -15.67
N ARG A 12 5.92 -1.87 -15.83
CA ARG A 12 5.54 -2.46 -17.12
C ARG A 12 4.09 -2.17 -17.45
N LYS A 13 3.81 -1.97 -18.74
CA LYS A 13 2.44 -1.85 -19.25
C LYS A 13 1.86 -3.25 -19.49
N LEU A 14 0.73 -3.53 -18.86
CA LEU A 14 -0.07 -4.72 -19.18
C LEU A 14 -0.52 -4.63 -20.64
N GLN A 15 -0.28 -5.70 -21.41
CA GLN A 15 -0.80 -5.79 -22.77
C GLN A 15 -2.29 -6.15 -22.71
N VAL A 16 -3.07 -5.64 -23.65
CA VAL A 16 -4.51 -5.91 -23.74
C VAL A 16 -4.72 -7.43 -23.80
N GLY A 17 -5.57 -7.95 -22.90
CA GLY A 17 -5.84 -9.39 -22.76
C GLY A 17 -4.88 -10.16 -21.86
N ARG A 18 -3.99 -9.48 -21.12
CA ARG A 18 -3.15 -10.10 -20.08
C ARG A 18 -3.35 -9.44 -18.73
N ASP A 19 -3.58 -10.24 -17.70
CA ASP A 19 -3.76 -9.78 -16.31
C ASP A 19 -2.44 -9.69 -15.53
N PHE A 20 -1.33 -10.11 -16.15
CA PHE A 20 0.00 -10.11 -15.54
C PHE A 20 1.11 -9.82 -16.55
N THR A 21 2.26 -9.39 -16.04
CA THR A 21 3.52 -9.38 -16.80
C THR A 21 4.53 -10.35 -16.16
N LYS A 22 5.32 -11.05 -16.99
CA LYS A 22 6.34 -11.99 -16.51
C LYS A 22 7.64 -11.23 -16.23
N PHE A 23 8.16 -11.38 -15.03
CA PHE A 23 9.43 -10.79 -14.60
C PHE A 23 10.61 -11.74 -14.89
N TYR A 24 11.84 -11.22 -14.82
CA TYR A 24 13.04 -12.05 -14.83
C TYR A 24 13.04 -12.96 -13.60
N GLY A 25 13.14 -14.27 -13.80
CA GLY A 25 13.01 -15.28 -12.74
C GLY A 25 11.67 -16.03 -12.69
N GLY A 26 10.71 -15.70 -13.57
CA GLY A 26 9.49 -16.48 -13.73
C GLY A 26 8.31 -16.06 -12.85
N THR A 27 8.45 -15.01 -12.06
CA THR A 27 7.37 -14.43 -11.25
C THR A 27 6.40 -13.59 -12.10
N PHE A 28 5.16 -13.50 -11.63
CA PHE A 28 4.09 -12.74 -12.28
C PHE A 28 3.82 -11.44 -11.51
N GLN A 29 4.04 -10.30 -12.15
CA GLN A 29 3.66 -8.99 -11.62
C GLN A 29 2.21 -8.69 -12.03
N THR A 30 1.38 -8.30 -11.07
CA THR A 30 -0.05 -8.00 -11.24
C THR A 30 -0.39 -6.66 -10.61
N ILE A 31 -1.53 -6.06 -10.94
CA ILE A 31 -2.00 -4.85 -10.23
C ILE A 31 -2.14 -5.14 -8.73
N ALA A 32 -2.57 -6.35 -8.37
CA ALA A 32 -2.66 -6.77 -6.98
C ALA A 32 -1.30 -6.76 -6.25
N SER A 33 -0.17 -7.01 -6.94
CA SER A 33 1.15 -6.91 -6.28
C SER A 33 1.50 -5.48 -5.86
N ASP A 34 0.99 -4.47 -6.57
CA ASP A 34 1.18 -3.07 -6.17
C ASP A 34 0.36 -2.73 -4.91
N ILE A 35 -0.84 -3.30 -4.75
CA ILE A 35 -1.63 -3.14 -3.52
C ILE A 35 -0.92 -3.79 -2.32
N TRP A 36 -0.31 -4.95 -2.53
CA TRP A 36 0.49 -5.60 -1.48
C TRP A 36 1.64 -4.72 -1.03
N SER A 37 2.48 -4.26 -1.97
CA SER A 37 3.64 -3.43 -1.64
C SER A 37 3.22 -2.11 -0.98
N PHE A 38 2.10 -1.53 -1.41
CA PHE A 38 1.53 -0.36 -0.76
C PHE A 38 1.10 -0.64 0.69
N GLY A 39 0.46 -1.79 0.95
CA GLY A 39 0.12 -2.22 2.32
C GLY A 39 1.34 -2.39 3.23
N ILE A 40 2.44 -2.92 2.70
CA ILE A 40 3.73 -3.02 3.43
C ILE A 40 4.24 -1.62 3.79
N ILE A 41 4.27 -0.70 2.83
CA ILE A 41 4.75 0.67 3.04
C ILE A 41 3.91 1.39 4.11
N ILE A 42 2.57 1.29 4.04
CA ILE A 42 1.71 1.90 5.05
C ILE A 42 1.98 1.29 6.42
N TYR A 43 2.10 -0.04 6.51
CA TYR A 43 2.41 -0.70 7.77
C TYR A 43 3.73 -0.17 8.36
N GLU A 44 4.78 -0.11 7.56
CA GLU A 44 6.11 0.36 8.00
C GLU A 44 6.09 1.81 8.45
N ILE A 45 5.31 2.68 7.79
CA ILE A 45 5.14 4.07 8.22
C ILE A 45 4.47 4.15 9.60
N LEU A 46 3.56 3.23 9.92
CA LEU A 46 2.79 3.23 11.16
C LEU A 46 3.54 2.57 12.33
N GLU A 47 4.23 1.46 12.08
CA GLU A 47 4.86 0.63 13.12
C GLU A 47 6.38 0.74 13.16
N TYR A 48 6.99 1.41 12.16
CA TYR A 48 8.44 1.60 12.04
C TYR A 48 9.26 0.29 11.92
N HIS A 49 8.58 -0.83 11.63
CA HIS A 49 9.21 -2.11 11.32
C HIS A 49 8.39 -2.86 10.26
N HIS A 50 9.01 -3.83 9.59
CA HIS A 50 8.35 -4.64 8.56
C HIS A 50 7.31 -5.60 9.19
N PRO A 51 6.15 -5.83 8.55
CA PRO A 51 5.04 -6.62 9.12
C PRO A 51 5.35 -8.11 9.34
N PHE A 52 6.43 -8.63 8.79
CA PHE A 52 6.87 -10.03 8.96
C PHE A 52 8.15 -10.18 9.78
N LEU A 53 8.66 -9.06 10.31
CA LEU A 53 9.85 -9.00 11.15
C LEU A 53 9.50 -8.43 12.52
N ARG A 54 10.18 -8.89 13.56
CA ARG A 54 10.22 -8.15 14.83
C ARG A 54 11.19 -6.99 14.69
N ALA A 55 10.99 -5.93 15.47
CA ALA A 55 11.76 -4.69 15.34
C ALA A 55 13.29 -4.86 15.46
N ASP A 56 13.75 -5.95 16.06
CA ASP A 56 15.16 -6.30 16.29
C ASP A 56 15.65 -7.52 15.47
N GLU A 57 14.82 -8.06 14.58
CA GLU A 57 15.18 -9.22 13.76
C GLU A 57 15.83 -8.80 12.43
N ALA A 58 17.10 -9.16 12.26
CA ALA A 58 17.77 -9.18 10.95
C ALA A 58 17.84 -10.62 10.44
N LEU A 59 17.15 -10.90 9.33
CA LEU A 59 17.10 -12.21 8.69
C LEU A 59 17.66 -12.15 7.27
N LEU A 60 18.07 -13.30 6.73
CA LEU A 60 18.45 -13.41 5.33
C LEU A 60 17.20 -13.25 4.44
N ASP A 61 17.37 -12.76 3.22
CA ASP A 61 16.28 -12.51 2.26
C ASP A 61 15.39 -13.76 2.05
N LEU A 62 15.99 -14.96 2.06
CA LEU A 62 15.26 -16.21 1.89
C LEU A 62 14.33 -16.52 3.09
N ASP A 63 14.79 -16.24 4.31
CA ASP A 63 14.00 -16.45 5.52
C ASP A 63 12.81 -15.49 5.58
N ILE A 64 13.01 -14.24 5.12
CA ILE A 64 11.95 -13.24 4.99
C ILE A 64 10.92 -13.72 3.97
N ALA A 65 11.37 -14.20 2.81
CA ALA A 65 10.48 -14.72 1.78
C ALA A 65 9.64 -15.90 2.29
N LEU A 66 10.24 -16.84 3.04
CA LEU A 66 9.52 -17.95 3.65
C LEU A 66 8.47 -17.45 4.65
N ARG A 67 8.82 -16.51 5.54
CA ARG A 67 7.85 -15.91 6.47
C ARG A 67 6.71 -15.20 5.76
N ILE A 68 6.99 -14.49 4.67
CA ILE A 68 5.96 -13.86 3.85
C ILE A 68 5.02 -14.90 3.24
N VAL A 69 5.47 -16.12 2.95
CA VAL A 69 4.60 -17.17 2.42
C VAL A 69 3.81 -17.87 3.53
N GLU A 70 4.46 -18.17 4.66
CA GLU A 70 3.93 -19.08 5.68
C GLU A 70 3.20 -18.39 6.84
N LEU A 71 3.55 -17.13 7.13
CA LEU A 71 3.04 -16.41 8.30
C LEU A 71 2.08 -15.29 7.91
N GLU A 72 1.20 -14.95 8.84
CA GLU A 72 0.38 -13.74 8.77
C GLU A 72 1.18 -12.52 9.26
N PRO A 73 0.89 -11.31 8.77
CA PRO A 73 1.54 -10.10 9.25
C PRO A 73 1.20 -9.86 10.72
N TYR A 74 2.12 -9.25 11.46
CA TYR A 74 1.85 -8.77 12.81
C TYR A 74 0.68 -7.77 12.81
N ASP A 75 -0.10 -7.78 13.89
CA ASP A 75 -1.18 -6.81 14.07
C ASP A 75 -0.61 -5.42 14.36
N LEU A 76 -1.27 -4.39 13.82
CA LEU A 76 -0.95 -3.00 14.18
C LEU A 76 -1.13 -2.77 15.69
N SER A 77 -0.39 -1.80 16.20
CA SER A 77 -0.47 -1.35 17.58
C SER A 77 -1.93 -1.02 18.02
N PRO A 78 -2.32 -1.30 19.28
CA PRO A 78 -3.71 -1.13 19.74
C PRO A 78 -4.24 0.31 19.69
N ASN A 79 -3.35 1.31 19.61
CA ASN A 79 -3.71 2.73 19.49
C ASN A 79 -4.16 3.12 18.07
N ARG A 80 -4.07 2.23 17.08
CA ARG A 80 -4.57 2.46 15.71
C ARG A 80 -6.07 2.17 15.63
N SER A 81 -6.77 2.87 14.74
CA SER A 81 -8.21 2.63 14.54
C SER A 81 -8.47 1.25 13.91
N ASP A 82 -9.60 0.65 14.27
CA ASP A 82 -9.97 -0.66 13.72
C ASP A 82 -10.24 -0.62 12.22
N SER A 83 -10.72 0.53 11.72
CA SER A 83 -10.90 0.76 10.28
C SER A 83 -9.56 0.71 9.54
N LEU A 84 -8.53 1.38 10.05
CA LEU A 84 -7.18 1.35 9.46
C LEU A 84 -6.59 -0.07 9.53
N ARG A 85 -6.78 -0.77 10.65
CA ARG A 85 -6.36 -2.15 10.83
C ARG A 85 -7.03 -3.08 9.81
N ALA A 86 -8.34 -2.92 9.60
CA ALA A 86 -9.10 -3.69 8.63
C ALA A 86 -8.66 -3.41 7.19
N LEU A 87 -8.37 -2.16 6.85
CA LEU A 87 -7.89 -1.77 5.53
C LEU A 87 -6.53 -2.41 5.21
N ILE A 88 -5.54 -2.31 6.11
CA ILE A 88 -4.22 -2.89 5.91
C ILE A 88 -4.29 -4.42 5.85
N LYS A 89 -5.12 -5.06 6.68
CA LYS A 89 -5.36 -6.52 6.58
C LYS A 89 -5.88 -6.94 5.21
N ARG A 90 -6.78 -6.15 4.61
CA ARG A 90 -7.31 -6.40 3.26
C ARG A 90 -6.28 -6.18 2.15
N MET A 91 -5.33 -5.26 2.35
CA MET A 91 -4.19 -5.07 1.44
C MET A 91 -3.18 -6.23 1.51
N LEU A 92 -2.98 -6.79 2.71
CA LEU A 92 -2.03 -7.88 2.98
C LEU A 92 -2.64 -9.29 2.88
N VAL A 93 -3.76 -9.45 2.17
CA VAL A 93 -4.30 -10.77 1.85
C VAL A 93 -3.35 -11.49 0.90
N LYS A 94 -2.99 -12.75 1.23
CA LYS A 94 -2.04 -13.56 0.45
C LYS A 94 -2.56 -13.87 -0.96
N ASP A 95 -3.83 -14.26 -1.06
CA ASP A 95 -4.51 -14.54 -2.31
C ASP A 95 -4.75 -13.24 -3.11
N PRO A 96 -4.05 -13.03 -4.25
CA PRO A 96 -4.17 -11.79 -5.02
C PRO A 96 -5.59 -11.56 -5.57
N SER A 97 -6.39 -12.61 -5.77
CA SER A 97 -7.76 -12.51 -6.29
C SER A 97 -8.77 -12.01 -5.24
N LYS A 98 -8.42 -12.12 -3.96
CA LYS A 98 -9.23 -11.67 -2.82
C LYS A 98 -8.71 -10.38 -2.18
N ARG A 99 -7.58 -9.89 -2.68
CA ARG A 99 -6.96 -8.65 -2.20
C ARG A 99 -7.79 -7.46 -2.65
N ILE A 100 -7.95 -6.48 -1.76
CA ILE A 100 -8.68 -5.25 -2.06
C ILE A 100 -8.09 -4.53 -3.28
N THR A 101 -8.92 -3.91 -4.11
CA THR A 101 -8.45 -3.14 -5.27
C THR A 101 -8.22 -1.67 -4.93
N ALA A 102 -7.52 -0.94 -5.82
CA ALA A 102 -7.32 0.50 -5.66
C ALA A 102 -8.67 1.25 -5.63
N GLU A 103 -9.61 0.83 -6.47
CA GLU A 103 -10.96 1.41 -6.54
C GLU A 103 -11.71 1.21 -5.23
N GLU A 104 -11.65 0.01 -4.64
CA GLU A 104 -12.26 -0.28 -3.34
C GLU A 104 -11.60 0.52 -2.20
N ILE A 105 -10.29 0.74 -2.25
CA ILE A 105 -9.58 1.59 -1.30
C ILE A 105 -10.05 3.05 -1.41
N LEU A 106 -10.25 3.57 -2.62
CA LEU A 106 -10.73 4.94 -2.83
C LEU A 106 -12.16 5.14 -2.31
N GLU A 107 -12.98 4.08 -2.33
CA GLU A 107 -14.33 4.08 -1.76
C GLU A 107 -14.37 3.85 -0.24
N TRP A 108 -13.21 3.61 0.39
CA TRP A 108 -13.14 3.39 1.83
C TRP A 108 -13.60 4.66 2.59
N PRO A 109 -14.48 4.56 3.61
CA PRO A 109 -15.18 5.71 4.16
C PRO A 109 -14.28 6.88 4.58
N GLU A 110 -13.19 6.63 5.32
CA GLU A 110 -12.29 7.71 5.74
C GLU A 110 -11.52 8.33 4.57
N ILE A 111 -11.10 7.50 3.60
CA ILE A 111 -10.35 7.96 2.42
C ILE A 111 -11.25 8.80 1.52
N LYS A 112 -12.45 8.30 1.23
CA LYS A 112 -13.45 9.00 0.44
C LYS A 112 -13.82 10.34 1.07
N ALA A 113 -14.00 10.40 2.39
CA ALA A 113 -14.29 11.63 3.11
C ALA A 113 -13.16 12.67 3.01
N ILE A 114 -11.89 12.24 2.95
CA ILE A 114 -10.73 13.14 2.76
C ILE A 114 -10.68 13.64 1.32
N ILE A 115 -10.86 12.76 0.33
CA ILE A 115 -10.81 13.13 -1.10
C ILE A 115 -11.97 14.07 -1.48
N MET A 116 -13.15 13.85 -0.89
CA MET A 116 -14.34 14.67 -1.16
C MET A 116 -14.33 16.03 -0.45
N LYS A 117 -13.35 16.32 0.39
CA LYS A 117 -13.07 17.67 0.89
C LYS A 117 -12.04 18.30 -0.05
N PRO A 118 -12.45 19.11 -1.05
CA PRO A 118 -11.48 19.85 -1.84
C PRO A 118 -10.76 20.83 -0.90
N ASP A 119 -9.49 21.11 -1.17
CA ASP A 119 -8.67 22.09 -0.45
C ASP A 119 -9.39 23.46 -0.38
N GLU A 120 -10.12 23.74 0.71
CA GLU A 120 -10.69 25.07 0.96
C GLU A 120 -9.64 26.09 1.46
N GLU A 121 -8.37 25.69 1.60
CA GLU A 121 -7.29 26.55 2.10
C GLU A 121 -6.53 27.36 1.03
N GLN A 122 -7.09 27.60 -0.16
CA GLN A 122 -6.40 28.36 -1.24
C GLN A 122 -7.10 29.66 -1.68
N LYS A 123 -8.00 30.24 -0.88
CA LYS A 123 -8.60 31.56 -1.15
C LYS A 123 -8.52 32.52 0.05
N GLN A 124 -7.31 32.80 0.54
CA GLN A 124 -7.09 33.99 1.36
C GLN A 124 -5.61 34.37 1.32
N ASP A 125 -5.15 34.89 0.18
CA ASP A 125 -3.88 35.63 0.04
C ASP A 125 -3.78 36.16 -1.41
N LYS A 126 -4.73 37.03 -1.82
CA LYS A 126 -4.61 37.81 -3.08
C LYS A 126 -5.34 39.15 -3.09
N ASP A 127 -5.76 39.68 -1.94
CA ASP A 127 -6.38 41.00 -1.86
C ASP A 127 -5.75 41.79 -0.70
N GLU A 128 -4.49 42.19 -0.82
CA GLU A 128 -3.90 43.31 -0.09
C GLU A 128 -2.55 43.67 -0.75
N ASP A 129 -2.64 44.46 -1.82
CA ASP A 129 -1.61 45.42 -2.25
C ASP A 129 -2.25 46.29 -3.35
N ILE A 130 -3.03 47.29 -2.92
CA ILE A 130 -3.30 48.52 -3.67
C ILE A 130 -2.33 49.58 -3.14
#